data_AF-A0A0R3SYB8-F1
#
_entry.id   AF-A0A0R3SYB8-F1
#
_cell.length_a   1.000
_cell.length_b   1.000
_cell.length_c   1.000
_cell.angle_alpha   90.00
_cell.angle_beta   90.00
_cell.angle_gamma   90.00
#
_symmetry.space_group_name_H-M   'P 1'
#
loop_
_entity.id
_entity.type
_entity.pdbx_description
1 polymer ?
#
loop_
_entity_poly.entity_id
_entity_poly.type
_entity_poly.pdbx_seq_one_letter_code
_entity_poly.pdbx_strand_id
1 'polypeptide(L)'
;MKKAEYAETPAPIPIAEFASHSEGLTTSNEFPKLFDIFDNSTATQKFQVESHLTQVVGEKYKDRNRYGNVLPYYQSLVVLGHPWAEIRADPKPYYSEEDLAMHYVNACYVRRPIYNADGRALPALYSTDPEYIATQAPLINTIDDFLLMVHQQRSPLIIMLCEPKEKELGKYIQYWPNDEKQTFTSPRWTVQVLKISEHTENSVCVRQLRIILSETQEPWDVTHYQFLAWEDKRQPEIEPFYSFLKMHMDFSEAHPVGEKFGPTIIHCRYGYYLLLFSMTVQKILESFIIGLYNEQ
;
A
#
# COMPACT_ATOMS: atom_id res chain seq x y z
N MET A 1 -17.98 6.39 -29.64
CA MET A 1 -16.65 5.75 -29.81
C MET A 1 -16.10 5.06 -28.53
N LYS A 2 -16.56 5.37 -27.30
CA LYS A 2 -16.06 4.73 -26.05
C LYS A 2 -16.44 3.25 -25.82
N LYS A 3 -17.40 2.67 -26.56
CA LYS A 3 -17.86 1.27 -26.34
C LYS A 3 -16.85 0.20 -26.78
N ALA A 4 -15.88 0.53 -27.64
CA ALA A 4 -14.90 -0.42 -28.17
C ALA A 4 -13.63 -0.56 -27.30
N GLU A 5 -13.38 0.36 -26.36
CA GLU A 5 -12.12 0.42 -25.60
C GLU A 5 -11.98 -0.61 -24.47
N TYR A 6 -13.07 -1.28 -24.11
CA TYR A 6 -13.16 -2.20 -22.97
C TYR A 6 -13.75 -3.57 -23.35
N ALA A 7 -13.70 -3.94 -24.64
CA ALA A 7 -14.31 -5.19 -25.10
C ALA A 7 -13.61 -6.44 -24.52
N GLU A 8 -12.34 -6.34 -24.15
CA GLU A 8 -11.55 -7.43 -23.55
C GLU A 8 -11.65 -7.49 -22.02
N THR A 9 -12.08 -6.41 -21.35
CA THR A 9 -12.23 -6.40 -19.89
C THR A 9 -13.60 -6.94 -19.48
N PRO A 10 -13.68 -7.91 -18.55
CA PRO A 10 -14.93 -8.44 -18.05
C PRO A 10 -15.86 -7.35 -17.52
N ALA A 11 -17.17 -7.54 -17.69
CA ALA A 11 -18.16 -6.64 -17.11
C ALA A 11 -18.19 -6.76 -15.58
N PRO A 12 -18.61 -5.70 -14.85
CA PRO A 12 -18.85 -5.79 -13.42
C PRO A 12 -19.87 -6.88 -13.11
N ILE A 13 -19.64 -7.60 -12.02
CA ILE A 13 -20.50 -8.70 -11.57
C ILE A 13 -21.47 -8.15 -10.52
N PRO A 14 -22.79 -8.28 -10.71
CA PRO A 14 -23.77 -7.93 -9.67
C PRO A 14 -23.50 -8.73 -8.39
N ILE A 15 -23.66 -8.09 -7.22
CA ILE A 15 -23.41 -8.74 -5.92
C ILE A 15 -24.24 -10.03 -5.77
N ALA A 16 -25.51 -10.00 -6.19
CA ALA A 16 -26.41 -11.15 -6.15
C ALA A 16 -25.92 -12.35 -6.99
N GLU A 17 -25.08 -12.10 -8.01
CA GLU A 17 -24.53 -13.13 -8.89
C GLU A 17 -23.08 -13.50 -8.53
N PHE A 18 -22.46 -12.80 -7.58
CA PHE A 18 -21.04 -12.96 -7.28
C PHE A 18 -20.68 -14.38 -6.84
N ALA A 19 -21.50 -14.98 -5.97
CA ALA A 19 -21.25 -16.33 -5.45
C ALA A 19 -21.30 -17.39 -6.57
N SER A 20 -22.36 -17.39 -7.38
CA SER A 20 -22.51 -18.34 -8.49
C SER A 20 -21.47 -18.11 -9.60
N HIS A 21 -21.12 -16.85 -9.88
CA HIS A 21 -20.07 -16.51 -10.83
C HIS A 21 -18.69 -17.03 -10.35
N SER A 22 -18.35 -16.81 -9.09
CA SER A 22 -17.08 -17.27 -8.50
C SER A 22 -16.98 -18.81 -8.46
N GLU A 23 -18.08 -19.49 -8.13
CA GLU A 23 -18.14 -20.96 -8.19
C GLU A 23 -17.93 -21.43 -9.63
N GLY A 24 -18.61 -20.82 -10.60
CA GLY A 24 -18.44 -21.08 -12.02
C GLY A 24 -16.98 -20.99 -12.46
N LEU A 25 -16.31 -19.86 -12.18
CA LEU A 25 -14.89 -19.64 -12.49
C LEU A 25 -13.97 -20.69 -11.86
N THR A 26 -14.31 -21.15 -10.65
CA THR A 26 -13.56 -22.19 -9.94
C THR A 26 -13.72 -23.54 -10.64
N THR A 27 -14.96 -23.94 -10.92
CA THR A 27 -15.27 -25.22 -11.58
C THR A 27 -14.69 -25.29 -12.98
N SER A 28 -14.73 -24.19 -13.73
CA SER A 28 -14.19 -24.12 -15.10
C SER A 28 -12.70 -23.77 -15.15
N ASN A 29 -12.05 -23.51 -14.01
CA ASN A 29 -10.65 -23.10 -13.91
C ASN A 29 -10.31 -21.90 -14.81
N GLU A 30 -11.13 -20.86 -14.78
CA GLU A 30 -11.03 -19.69 -15.67
C GLU A 30 -10.28 -18.51 -15.03
N PHE A 31 -9.99 -18.56 -13.72
CA PHE A 31 -9.19 -17.53 -13.04
C PHE A 31 -7.85 -17.22 -13.74
N PRO A 32 -7.05 -18.22 -14.20
CA PRO A 32 -5.82 -17.93 -14.95
C PRO A 32 -6.04 -17.07 -16.19
N LYS A 33 -7.17 -17.25 -16.91
CA LYS A 33 -7.47 -16.42 -18.08
C LYS A 33 -7.82 -14.99 -17.68
N LEU A 34 -8.50 -14.79 -16.56
CA LEU A 34 -8.77 -13.46 -16.03
C LEU A 34 -7.47 -12.73 -15.62
N PHE A 35 -6.51 -13.46 -15.03
CA PHE A 35 -5.17 -12.91 -14.75
C PHE A 35 -4.40 -12.59 -16.04
N ASP A 36 -4.49 -13.44 -17.06
CA ASP A 36 -3.86 -13.18 -18.36
C ASP A 36 -4.44 -11.93 -19.04
N ILE A 37 -5.75 -11.71 -18.94
CA ILE A 37 -6.39 -10.46 -19.41
C ILE A 37 -5.87 -9.27 -18.61
N PHE A 38 -5.75 -9.38 -17.29
CA PHE A 38 -5.22 -8.31 -16.46
C PHE A 38 -3.79 -7.91 -16.88
N ASP A 39 -2.92 -8.90 -17.06
CA ASP A 39 -1.51 -8.68 -17.40
C ASP A 39 -1.31 -8.24 -18.86
N ASN A 40 -2.09 -8.80 -19.80
CA ASN A 40 -1.81 -8.69 -21.24
C ASN A 40 -2.89 -7.99 -22.06
N SER A 41 -3.97 -7.46 -21.45
CA SER A 41 -5.01 -6.80 -22.24
C SER A 41 -4.48 -5.58 -23.00
N THR A 42 -5.07 -5.35 -24.18
CA THR A 42 -4.80 -4.15 -24.98
C THR A 42 -5.08 -2.88 -24.17
N ALA A 43 -6.06 -2.93 -23.27
CA ALA A 43 -6.40 -1.83 -22.36
C ALA A 43 -5.27 -1.52 -21.36
N THR A 44 -4.68 -2.54 -20.72
CA THR A 44 -3.54 -2.38 -19.81
C THR A 44 -2.33 -1.78 -20.54
N GLN A 45 -2.00 -2.31 -21.72
CA GLN A 45 -0.87 -1.82 -22.52
C GLN A 45 -1.08 -0.38 -22.99
N LYS A 46 -2.28 -0.06 -23.49
CA LYS A 46 -2.64 1.28 -23.91
C LYS A 46 -2.56 2.27 -22.74
N PHE A 47 -3.07 1.90 -21.57
CA PHE A 47 -2.98 2.75 -20.37
C PHE A 47 -1.54 3.03 -19.97
N GLN A 48 -0.65 2.03 -20.02
CA GLN A 48 0.78 2.22 -19.73
C GLN A 48 1.43 3.22 -20.68
N VAL A 49 1.13 3.12 -21.98
CA VAL A 49 1.65 4.03 -23.01
C VAL A 49 1.10 5.45 -22.83
N GLU A 50 -0.21 5.60 -22.66
CA GLU A 50 -0.87 6.91 -22.50
C GLU A 50 -0.49 7.61 -21.19
N SER A 51 -0.21 6.83 -20.14
CA SER A 51 0.24 7.35 -18.85
C SER A 51 1.77 7.50 -18.77
N HIS A 52 2.48 7.15 -19.84
CA HIS A 52 3.95 7.16 -19.93
C HIS A 52 4.64 6.44 -18.78
N LEU A 53 4.05 5.35 -18.25
CA LEU A 53 4.52 4.66 -17.06
C LEU A 53 5.99 4.24 -17.20
N THR A 54 6.82 4.56 -16.21
CA THR A 54 8.26 4.30 -16.27
C THR A 54 8.84 3.93 -14.91
N GLN A 55 9.81 3.00 -14.89
CA GLN A 55 10.53 2.54 -13.71
C GLN A 55 12.01 2.95 -13.72
N VAL A 56 12.42 3.81 -14.66
CA VAL A 56 13.83 4.21 -14.88
C VAL A 56 14.52 4.75 -13.63
N VAL A 57 13.77 5.44 -12.76
CA VAL A 57 14.29 5.94 -11.49
C VAL A 57 14.64 4.78 -10.56
N GLY A 58 13.74 3.79 -10.43
CA GLY A 58 14.01 2.59 -9.65
C GLY A 58 15.19 1.79 -10.19
N GLU A 59 15.37 1.74 -11.51
CA GLU A 59 16.52 1.07 -12.14
C GLU A 59 17.86 1.74 -11.82
N LYS A 60 17.86 3.06 -11.53
CA LYS A 60 19.06 3.84 -11.17
C LYS A 60 19.52 3.55 -9.73
N TYR A 61 18.60 3.37 -8.79
CA TYR A 61 18.88 3.24 -7.34
C TYR A 61 18.71 1.80 -6.82
N LYS A 62 19.42 0.85 -7.45
CA LYS A 62 19.25 -0.60 -7.20
C LYS A 62 19.56 -1.03 -5.77
N ASP A 63 20.51 -0.38 -5.12
CA ASP A 63 20.96 -0.65 -3.74
C ASP A 63 19.89 -0.30 -2.68
N ARG A 64 18.85 0.44 -3.07
CA ARG A 64 17.70 0.79 -2.23
C ARG A 64 16.47 -0.08 -2.52
N ASN A 65 16.57 -1.00 -3.49
CA ASN A 65 15.50 -1.90 -3.89
C ASN A 65 15.76 -3.30 -3.37
N ARG A 66 14.77 -3.90 -2.70
CA ARG A 66 14.84 -5.27 -2.23
C ARG A 66 14.88 -6.28 -3.38
N TYR A 67 14.17 -5.98 -4.46
CA TYR A 67 14.11 -6.80 -5.66
C TYR A 67 14.31 -5.94 -6.91
N GLY A 68 15.19 -6.39 -7.81
CA GLY A 68 15.48 -5.65 -9.05
C GLY A 68 14.32 -5.60 -10.04
N ASN A 69 13.32 -6.46 -9.89
CA ASN A 69 12.13 -6.55 -10.72
C ASN A 69 10.85 -6.02 -10.04
N VAL A 70 10.96 -5.42 -8.85
CA VAL A 70 9.84 -4.79 -8.14
C VAL A 70 10.20 -3.33 -7.91
N LEU A 71 9.91 -2.51 -8.91
CA LEU A 71 10.32 -1.11 -8.96
C LEU A 71 9.09 -0.19 -8.94
N PRO A 72 9.17 0.96 -8.27
CA PRO A 72 8.08 1.92 -8.27
C PRO A 72 7.97 2.60 -9.65
N TYR A 73 6.74 2.88 -10.07
CA TYR A 73 6.52 3.76 -11.22
C TYR A 73 6.78 5.22 -10.82
N TYR A 74 7.49 5.95 -11.65
CA TYR A 74 7.81 7.37 -11.43
C TYR A 74 6.55 8.22 -11.19
N GLN A 75 5.49 7.94 -11.94
CA GLN A 75 4.22 8.66 -11.91
C GLN A 75 3.50 8.63 -10.55
N SER A 76 3.81 7.62 -9.73
CA SER A 76 3.23 7.44 -8.41
C SER A 76 4.30 7.42 -7.31
N LEU A 77 5.56 7.72 -7.65
CA LEU A 77 6.69 7.59 -6.74
C LEU A 77 6.52 8.49 -5.53
N VAL A 78 6.75 7.94 -4.34
CA VAL A 78 6.97 8.73 -3.14
C VAL A 78 8.41 9.21 -3.14
N VAL A 79 8.62 10.52 -2.96
CA VAL A 79 9.94 11.14 -2.87
C VAL A 79 10.06 11.79 -1.50
N LEU A 80 11.12 11.47 -0.78
CA LEU A 80 11.40 12.05 0.54
C LEU A 80 11.67 13.56 0.42
N GLY A 81 11.55 14.29 1.53
CA GLY A 81 11.74 15.74 1.52
C GLY A 81 10.53 16.54 1.03
N HIS A 82 9.44 15.86 0.62
CA HIS A 82 8.18 16.46 0.18
C HIS A 82 7.06 16.10 1.17
N PRO A 83 6.79 16.94 2.19
CA PRO A 83 5.76 16.67 3.20
C PRO A 83 4.36 16.52 2.60
N TRP A 84 3.49 15.82 3.32
CA TRP A 84 2.12 15.53 2.89
C TRP A 84 1.33 16.76 2.41
N ALA A 85 1.50 17.90 3.07
CA ALA A 85 0.83 19.14 2.68
C ALA A 85 1.20 19.61 1.26
N GLU A 86 2.45 19.41 0.85
CA GLU A 86 2.93 19.76 -0.50
C GLU A 86 2.39 18.79 -1.53
N ILE A 87 2.37 17.49 -1.23
CA ILE A 87 1.82 16.45 -2.11
C ILE A 87 0.32 16.65 -2.37
N ARG A 88 -0.42 17.17 -1.38
CA ARG A 88 -1.84 17.53 -1.57
C ARG A 88 -2.02 18.79 -2.40
N ALA A 89 -1.10 19.75 -2.29
CA ALA A 89 -1.15 21.00 -3.04
C ALA A 89 -0.77 20.80 -4.53
N ASP A 90 0.22 19.94 -4.79
CA ASP A 90 0.61 19.51 -6.13
C ASP A 90 0.68 17.96 -6.19
N PRO A 91 -0.37 17.29 -6.67
CA PRO A 91 -0.42 15.83 -6.73
C PRO A 91 0.38 15.22 -7.89
N LYS A 92 1.01 16.05 -8.74
CA LYS A 92 1.90 15.63 -9.84
C LYS A 92 3.20 16.45 -9.83
N PRO A 93 3.95 16.41 -8.72
CA PRO A 93 5.16 17.19 -8.61
C PRO A 93 6.20 16.70 -9.63
N TYR A 94 6.96 17.65 -10.16
CA TYR A 94 8.13 17.36 -10.97
C TYR A 94 9.38 17.35 -10.08
N TYR A 95 10.16 16.27 -10.16
CA TYR A 95 11.39 16.13 -9.39
C TYR A 95 12.61 16.22 -10.29
N SER A 96 13.62 16.97 -9.86
CA SER A 96 14.91 17.03 -10.56
C SER A 96 15.72 15.74 -10.35
N GLU A 97 16.74 15.50 -11.18
CA GLU A 97 17.62 14.34 -10.98
C GLU A 97 18.37 14.37 -9.65
N GLU A 98 18.75 15.57 -9.19
CA GLU A 98 19.44 15.80 -7.93
C GLU A 98 18.53 15.46 -6.74
N ASP A 99 17.27 15.88 -6.83
CA ASP A 99 16.23 15.58 -5.83
C ASP A 99 16.02 14.06 -5.71
N LEU A 100 15.82 13.39 -6.84
CA LEU A 100 15.67 11.93 -6.89
C LEU A 100 16.89 11.18 -6.34
N ALA A 101 18.10 11.70 -6.54
CA ALA A 101 19.33 11.05 -6.04
C ALA A 101 19.41 11.01 -4.52
N MET A 102 18.92 12.06 -3.86
CA MET A 102 18.93 12.14 -2.40
C MET A 102 17.70 11.48 -1.78
N HIS A 103 16.55 11.58 -2.44
CA HIS A 103 15.25 11.35 -1.83
C HIS A 103 14.47 10.13 -2.36
N TYR A 104 15.09 9.31 -3.22
CA TYR A 104 14.47 8.07 -3.68
C TYR A 104 14.19 7.09 -2.53
N VAL A 105 12.95 6.61 -2.48
CA VAL A 105 12.48 5.46 -1.69
C VAL A 105 11.61 4.56 -2.59
N ASN A 106 11.71 3.24 -2.43
CA ASN A 106 10.91 2.28 -3.21
C ASN A 106 9.47 2.21 -2.65
N ALA A 107 8.66 3.21 -3.01
CA ALA A 107 7.29 3.33 -2.57
C ALA A 107 6.43 4.06 -3.63
N CYS A 108 5.16 3.66 -3.75
CA CYS A 108 4.19 4.30 -4.63
C CYS A 108 2.94 4.73 -3.86
N TYR A 109 2.44 5.92 -4.17
CA TYR A 109 1.08 6.32 -3.85
C TYR A 109 0.07 5.43 -4.60
N VAL A 110 -0.93 4.95 -3.88
CA VAL A 110 -2.04 4.17 -4.44
C VAL A 110 -3.34 4.91 -4.14
N ARG A 111 -4.09 5.18 -5.20
CA ARG A 111 -5.37 5.89 -5.15
C ARG A 111 -6.51 4.93 -5.42
N ARG A 112 -7.64 5.18 -4.78
CA ARG A 112 -8.85 4.42 -4.96
C ARG A 112 -9.40 4.63 -6.38
N PRO A 113 -9.70 3.55 -7.13
CA PRO A 113 -10.34 3.69 -8.44
C PRO A 113 -11.70 4.38 -8.30
N ILE A 114 -12.08 5.16 -9.31
CA ILE A 114 -13.44 5.70 -9.42
C ILE A 114 -14.34 4.67 -10.12
N TYR A 115 -15.65 4.75 -9.91
CA TYR A 115 -16.60 3.85 -10.55
C TYR A 115 -17.57 4.61 -11.44
N ASN A 116 -17.88 4.05 -12.61
CA ASN A 116 -18.98 4.55 -13.42
C ASN A 116 -20.33 4.02 -12.92
N ALA A 117 -21.43 4.49 -13.52
CA ALA A 117 -22.79 4.07 -13.16
C ALA A 117 -23.04 2.56 -13.31
N ASP A 118 -22.29 1.88 -14.18
CA ASP A 118 -22.40 0.44 -14.40
C ASP A 118 -21.54 -0.38 -13.42
N GLY A 119 -20.85 0.27 -12.46
CA GLY A 119 -19.96 -0.38 -11.50
C GLY A 119 -18.56 -0.73 -12.02
N ARG A 120 -18.17 -0.24 -13.21
CA ARG A 120 -16.82 -0.45 -13.77
C ARG A 120 -15.81 0.41 -13.03
N ALA A 121 -14.73 -0.21 -12.57
CA ALA A 121 -13.56 0.49 -12.05
C ALA A 121 -12.86 1.25 -13.19
N LEU A 122 -12.59 2.52 -12.97
CA LEU A 122 -11.80 3.39 -13.84
C LEU A 122 -10.58 3.89 -13.06
N PRO A 123 -9.49 4.28 -13.76
CA PRO A 123 -8.32 4.86 -13.11
C PRO A 123 -8.70 6.04 -12.20
N ALA A 124 -8.04 6.13 -11.05
CA ALA A 124 -8.24 7.24 -10.12
C ALA A 124 -7.82 8.58 -10.76
N LEU A 125 -8.42 9.68 -10.30
CA LEU A 125 -7.99 11.02 -10.68
C LEU A 125 -6.80 11.43 -9.82
N TYR A 126 -5.81 12.12 -10.39
CA TYR A 126 -4.69 12.63 -9.57
C TYR A 126 -5.11 13.67 -8.54
N SER A 127 -6.24 14.35 -8.78
CA SER A 127 -6.82 15.31 -7.84
C SER A 127 -7.42 14.66 -6.59
N THR A 128 -7.54 13.33 -6.53
CA THR A 128 -7.93 12.64 -5.30
C THR A 128 -6.69 12.32 -4.49
N ASP A 129 -6.75 12.58 -3.19
CA ASP A 129 -5.70 12.22 -2.26
C ASP A 129 -5.44 10.70 -2.30
N PRO A 130 -4.18 10.24 -2.34
CA PRO A 130 -3.87 8.82 -2.21
C PRO A 130 -4.29 8.29 -0.83
N GLU A 131 -4.96 7.14 -0.83
CA GLU A 131 -5.39 6.48 0.41
C GLU A 131 -4.25 5.64 1.02
N TYR A 132 -3.34 5.18 0.17
CA TYR A 132 -2.28 4.27 0.55
C TYR A 132 -0.93 4.66 -0.02
N ILE A 133 0.12 4.23 0.68
CA ILE A 133 1.46 4.09 0.15
C ILE A 133 1.81 2.61 0.17
N ALA A 134 2.06 2.03 -1.01
CA ALA A 134 2.58 0.69 -1.15
C ALA A 134 4.12 0.75 -1.22
N THR A 135 4.80 0.04 -0.31
CA THR A 135 6.26 0.02 -0.24
C THR A 135 6.80 -1.38 -0.02
N GLN A 136 8.07 -1.59 -0.33
CA GLN A 136 8.80 -2.78 0.08
C GLN A 136 9.03 -2.82 1.60
N ALA A 137 9.27 -4.01 2.16
CA ALA A 137 9.85 -4.12 3.50
C ALA A 137 11.23 -3.43 3.54
N PRO A 138 11.49 -2.51 4.51
CA PRO A 138 12.73 -1.76 4.58
C PRO A 138 13.98 -2.65 4.58
N LEU A 139 15.04 -2.16 3.94
CA LEU A 139 16.37 -2.76 4.00
C LEU A 139 17.14 -2.15 5.17
N ILE A 140 18.25 -2.77 5.57
CA ILE A 140 19.10 -2.24 6.65
C ILE A 140 19.57 -0.80 6.37
N ASN A 141 19.81 -0.47 5.10
CA ASN A 141 20.26 0.84 4.63
C ASN A 141 19.12 1.79 4.24
N THR A 142 17.86 1.40 4.42
CA THR A 142 16.67 2.22 4.09
C THR A 142 15.64 2.27 5.22
N ILE A 143 16.00 1.88 6.44
CA ILE A 143 15.10 2.00 7.61
C ILE A 143 14.77 3.46 7.88
N ASP A 144 15.78 4.32 7.89
CA ASP A 144 15.67 5.74 8.14
C ASP A 144 14.84 6.44 7.05
N ASP A 145 15.03 6.07 5.77
CA ASP A 145 14.18 6.53 4.67
C ASP A 145 12.71 6.16 4.90
N PHE A 146 12.45 4.91 5.29
CA PHE A 146 11.09 4.44 5.55
C PHE A 146 10.44 5.21 6.72
N LEU A 147 11.16 5.39 7.82
CA LEU A 147 10.64 6.13 8.98
C LEU A 147 10.45 7.62 8.69
N LEU A 148 11.35 8.21 7.90
CA LEU A 148 11.20 9.58 7.41
C LEU A 148 9.96 9.71 6.51
N MET A 149 9.73 8.75 5.62
CA MET A 149 8.53 8.71 4.78
C MET A 149 7.25 8.66 5.64
N VAL A 150 7.20 7.80 6.65
CA VAL A 150 6.04 7.70 7.58
C VAL A 150 5.73 9.06 8.21
N HIS A 151 6.76 9.76 8.69
CA HIS A 151 6.63 11.06 9.32
C HIS A 151 6.20 12.16 8.33
N GLN A 152 6.94 12.32 7.23
CA GLN A 152 6.70 13.36 6.24
C GLN A 152 5.33 13.21 5.56
N GLN A 153 4.91 11.97 5.31
CA GLN A 153 3.61 11.67 4.72
C GLN A 153 2.47 11.68 5.73
N ARG A 154 2.74 12.03 7.01
CA ARG A 154 1.74 12.06 8.09
C ARG A 154 0.89 10.79 8.12
N SER A 155 1.54 9.63 7.90
CA SER A 155 0.84 8.36 7.81
C SER A 155 0.40 7.91 9.21
N PRO A 156 -0.91 7.80 9.48
CA PRO A 156 -1.40 7.46 10.82
C PRO A 156 -1.26 5.96 11.12
N LEU A 157 -1.15 5.14 10.07
CA LEU A 157 -1.14 3.69 10.14
C LEU A 157 -0.05 3.09 9.23
N ILE A 158 0.66 2.11 9.77
CA ILE A 158 1.51 1.18 9.03
C ILE A 158 0.88 -0.21 9.13
N ILE A 159 0.62 -0.85 7.98
CA ILE A 159 0.21 -2.24 7.87
C ILE A 159 1.38 -3.07 7.35
N MET A 160 1.73 -4.10 8.11
CA MET A 160 2.74 -5.08 7.79
C MET A 160 2.09 -6.46 7.62
N LEU A 161 2.09 -6.97 6.39
CA LEU A 161 1.45 -8.23 6.01
C LEU A 161 2.42 -9.42 6.00
N CYS A 162 3.31 -9.53 6.98
CA CYS A 162 4.23 -10.66 7.05
C CYS A 162 4.67 -11.01 8.47
N GLU A 163 4.92 -12.30 8.70
CA GLU A 163 5.59 -12.80 9.89
C GLU A 163 7.12 -12.87 9.66
N PRO A 164 7.94 -12.43 10.64
CA PRO A 164 9.36 -12.74 10.67
C PRO A 164 9.56 -14.22 11.05
N LYS A 165 9.70 -15.12 10.08
CA LYS A 165 10.09 -16.51 10.37
C LYS A 165 11.56 -16.59 10.78
N GLU A 166 11.83 -17.20 11.94
CA GLU A 166 13.15 -17.41 12.55
C GLU A 166 14.18 -18.10 11.62
N LYS A 167 13.76 -18.83 10.59
CA LYS A 167 14.67 -19.51 9.66
C LYS A 167 15.29 -18.59 8.59
N GLU A 168 14.89 -17.32 8.51
CA GLU A 168 15.44 -16.34 7.58
C GLU A 168 15.98 -15.09 8.30
N LEU A 169 16.64 -15.27 9.46
CA LEU A 169 17.49 -14.24 10.07
C LEU A 169 18.45 -13.69 9.00
N GLY A 170 18.15 -12.50 8.48
CA GLY A 170 18.89 -11.87 7.39
C GLY A 170 18.03 -11.17 6.34
N LYS A 171 16.74 -11.51 6.21
CA LYS A 171 15.82 -10.84 5.26
C LYS A 171 14.84 -9.87 5.90
N TYR A 172 14.54 -10.07 7.18
CA TYR A 172 13.66 -9.22 7.96
C TYR A 172 14.48 -8.21 8.77
N ILE A 173 14.12 -6.94 8.65
CA ILE A 173 14.78 -5.85 9.35
C ILE A 173 13.71 -5.13 10.17
N GLN A 174 13.86 -5.20 11.49
CA GLN A 174 12.99 -4.49 12.41
C GLN A 174 13.32 -2.99 12.38
N TYR A 175 12.31 -2.16 12.17
CA TYR A 175 12.42 -0.68 12.11
C TYR A 175 11.77 0.01 13.32
N TRP A 176 11.57 -0.73 14.40
CA TRP A 176 11.04 -0.24 15.67
C TRP A 176 11.87 -0.83 16.84
N PRO A 177 11.84 -0.23 18.03
CA PRO A 177 12.62 -0.72 19.16
C PRO A 177 12.09 -2.03 19.75
N ASN A 178 13.01 -2.86 20.26
CA ASN A 178 12.65 -4.01 21.11
C ASN A 178 12.08 -3.54 22.45
N ASP A 179 12.71 -2.54 23.05
CA ASP A 179 12.31 -1.94 24.33
C ASP A 179 11.58 -0.61 24.07
N GLU A 180 11.91 0.44 24.81
CA GLU A 180 11.19 1.71 24.77
C GLU A 180 11.59 2.61 23.58
N LYS A 181 12.87 2.62 23.21
CA LYS A 181 13.40 3.58 22.22
C LYS A 181 14.57 3.03 21.42
N GLN A 182 14.64 3.46 20.16
CA GLN A 182 15.78 3.20 19.28
C GLN A 182 15.97 4.38 18.33
N THR A 183 17.23 4.73 18.09
CA THR A 183 17.60 5.73 17.09
C THR A 183 18.14 5.01 15.86
N PHE A 184 17.59 5.35 14.69
CA PHE A 184 18.03 4.88 13.38
C PHE A 184 18.77 6.03 12.69
N THR A 185 20.05 5.83 12.43
CA THR A 185 20.93 6.85 11.84
C THR A 185 21.54 6.33 10.55
N SER A 186 21.47 7.15 9.51
CA SER A 186 22.26 7.01 8.29
C SER A 186 23.06 8.29 8.04
N PRO A 187 23.91 8.33 6.99
CA PRO A 187 24.56 9.58 6.58
C PRO A 187 23.59 10.69 6.16
N ARG A 188 22.32 10.35 5.85
CA ARG A 188 21.31 11.31 5.40
C ARG A 188 20.39 11.75 6.53
N TRP A 189 19.92 10.81 7.34
CA TRP A 189 18.83 11.06 8.29
C TRP A 189 19.12 10.45 9.65
N THR A 190 18.62 11.10 10.71
CA THR A 190 18.56 10.50 12.05
C THR A 190 17.15 10.58 12.59
N VAL A 191 16.55 9.41 12.81
CA VAL A 191 15.16 9.27 13.26
C VAL A 191 15.13 8.48 14.55
N GLN A 192 14.48 9.03 15.58
CA GLN A 192 14.22 8.33 16.82
C GLN A 192 12.81 7.74 16.80
N VAL A 193 12.68 6.50 17.24
CA VAL A 193 11.40 5.81 17.39
C VAL A 193 11.21 5.41 18.85
N LEU A 194 10.08 5.78 19.42
CA LEU A 194 9.62 5.34 20.73
C LEU A 194 8.49 4.32 20.55
N LYS A 195 8.52 3.22 21.31
CA LYS A 195 7.40 2.27 21.42
C LYS A 195 6.63 2.58 22.70
N ILE A 196 5.42 3.11 22.53
CA ILE A 196 4.53 3.53 23.61
C ILE A 196 3.80 2.31 24.19
N SER A 197 3.33 1.42 23.32
CA SER A 197 2.69 0.17 23.73
C SER A 197 2.79 -0.88 22.63
N GLU A 198 2.63 -2.14 23.02
CA GLU A 198 2.59 -3.31 22.15
C GLU A 198 1.62 -4.33 22.76
N HIS A 199 0.68 -4.81 21.97
CA HIS A 199 -0.23 -5.89 22.35
C HIS A 199 -0.64 -6.67 21.10
N THR A 200 -1.32 -7.80 21.32
CA THR A 200 -1.83 -8.63 20.23
C THR A 200 -3.32 -8.84 20.41
N GLU A 201 -4.09 -8.59 19.36
CA GLU A 201 -5.53 -8.83 19.29
C GLU A 201 -5.91 -9.33 17.89
N ASN A 202 -6.88 -10.25 17.77
CA ASN A 202 -7.40 -10.73 16.48
C ASN A 202 -6.34 -11.15 15.45
N SER A 203 -5.26 -11.80 15.90
CA SER A 203 -4.10 -12.17 15.06
C SER A 203 -3.35 -10.98 14.44
N VAL A 204 -3.43 -9.81 15.07
CA VAL A 204 -2.71 -8.59 14.72
C VAL A 204 -1.87 -8.18 15.93
N CYS A 205 -0.56 -8.02 15.74
CA CYS A 205 0.25 -7.31 16.73
C CYS A 205 0.12 -5.81 16.46
N VAL A 206 -0.37 -5.09 17.45
CA VAL A 206 -0.61 -3.64 17.41
C VAL A 206 0.45 -2.94 18.24
N ARG A 207 1.16 -1.98 17.64
CA ARG A 207 2.12 -1.12 18.34
C ARG A 207 1.72 0.33 18.19
N GLN A 208 1.79 1.07 19.28
CA GLN A 208 1.74 2.53 19.26
C GLN A 208 3.16 3.05 19.25
N LEU A 209 3.54 3.73 18.17
CA LEU A 209 4.89 4.25 17.97
C LEU A 209 4.85 5.77 17.88
N ARG A 210 5.94 6.42 18.31
CA ARG A 210 6.20 7.84 18.08
C ARG A 210 7.51 8.00 17.32
N ILE A 211 7.44 8.62 16.15
CA ILE A 211 8.59 8.94 15.30
C ILE A 211 8.98 10.40 15.54
N ILE A 212 10.24 10.65 15.81
CA ILE A 212 10.79 11.99 16.05
C ILE A 212 11.97 12.19 15.11
N LEU A 213 11.87 13.20 14.24
CA LEU A 213 12.99 13.58 13.37
C LEU A 213 14.01 14.39 14.18
N SER A 214 15.29 14.06 14.08
CA SER A 214 16.31 14.74 14.88
C SER A 214 16.49 16.21 14.48
N GLU A 215 16.24 16.53 13.21
CA GLU A 215 16.40 17.88 12.67
C GLU A 215 15.30 18.84 13.13
N THR A 216 14.04 18.39 13.10
CA THR A 216 12.89 19.25 13.44
C THR A 216 12.43 19.09 14.89
N GLN A 217 12.77 17.97 15.53
CA GLN A 217 12.22 17.52 16.82
C GLN A 217 10.69 17.40 16.82
N GLU A 218 10.05 17.39 15.66
CA GLU A 218 8.59 17.27 15.52
C GLU A 218 8.19 15.80 15.69
N PRO A 219 7.33 15.46 16.66
CA PRO A 219 6.85 14.09 16.85
C PRO A 219 5.67 13.78 15.92
N TRP A 220 5.63 12.54 15.43
CA TRP A 220 4.47 11.96 14.75
C TRP A 220 4.10 10.63 15.39
N ASP A 221 2.86 10.52 15.87
CA ASP A 221 2.32 9.28 16.42
C ASP A 221 1.74 8.42 15.29
N VAL A 222 2.13 7.15 15.26
CA VAL A 222 1.74 6.19 14.24
C VAL A 222 1.37 4.86 14.87
N THR A 223 0.23 4.31 14.45
CA THR A 223 -0.16 2.94 14.78
C THR A 223 0.49 1.97 13.81
N HIS A 224 0.97 0.85 14.31
CA HIS A 224 1.56 -0.22 13.52
C HIS A 224 0.75 -1.50 13.71
N TYR A 225 0.16 -2.00 12.63
CA TYR A 225 -0.52 -3.28 12.56
C TYR A 225 0.38 -4.29 11.85
N GLN A 226 0.71 -5.37 12.54
CA GLN A 226 1.37 -6.52 11.95
C GLN A 226 0.42 -7.69 11.95
N PHE A 227 -0.07 -8.07 10.77
CA PHE A 227 -0.96 -9.22 10.63
C PHE A 227 -0.15 -10.53 10.71
N LEU A 228 -0.44 -11.33 11.73
CA LEU A 228 0.32 -12.52 12.10
C LEU A 228 -0.23 -13.81 11.47
N ALA A 229 -1.49 -13.82 11.05
CA ALA A 229 -2.15 -15.02 10.50
C ALA A 229 -1.95 -15.20 8.99
N TRP A 230 -1.00 -14.49 8.38
CA TRP A 230 -0.64 -14.70 6.96
C TRP A 230 0.48 -15.74 6.83
N GLU A 231 0.09 -17.01 6.82
CA GLU A 231 1.04 -18.10 6.58
C GLU A 231 1.57 -18.08 5.13
N ASP A 232 2.89 -18.20 4.99
CA ASP A 232 3.59 -18.13 3.70
C ASP A 232 3.03 -19.13 2.66
N LYS A 233 2.70 -18.61 1.46
CA LYS A 233 2.11 -19.33 0.30
C LYS A 233 0.68 -19.88 0.46
N ARG A 234 -0.07 -19.42 1.47
CA ARG A 234 -1.50 -19.76 1.61
C ARG A 234 -2.35 -18.50 1.68
N GLN A 235 -3.61 -18.62 1.28
CA GLN A 235 -4.62 -17.61 1.57
C GLN A 235 -4.79 -17.51 3.09
N PRO A 236 -4.91 -16.31 3.69
CA PRO A 236 -5.19 -16.20 5.11
C PRO A 236 -6.55 -16.83 5.43
N GLU A 237 -6.69 -17.34 6.65
CA GLU A 237 -8.00 -17.77 7.14
C GLU A 237 -8.97 -16.59 7.15
N ILE A 238 -10.22 -16.86 6.75
CA ILE A 238 -11.22 -15.81 6.52
C ILE A 238 -11.51 -15.02 7.80
N GLU A 239 -11.65 -15.69 8.95
CA GLU A 239 -12.06 -15.04 10.21
C GLU A 239 -11.00 -14.05 10.76
N PRO A 240 -9.71 -14.42 10.92
CA PRO A 240 -8.67 -13.47 11.30
C PRO A 240 -8.53 -12.35 10.29
N PHE A 241 -8.66 -12.68 9.00
CA PHE A 241 -8.51 -11.72 7.92
C PHE A 241 -9.63 -10.67 7.93
N TYR A 242 -10.87 -11.11 8.05
CA TYR A 242 -12.03 -10.24 8.15
C TYR A 242 -11.98 -9.34 9.39
N SER A 243 -11.53 -9.89 10.53
CA SER A 243 -11.33 -9.11 11.76
C SER A 243 -10.28 -8.02 11.58
N PHE A 244 -9.14 -8.36 10.97
CA PHE A 244 -8.11 -7.38 10.61
C PHE A 244 -8.63 -6.28 9.69
N LEU A 245 -9.47 -6.61 8.71
CA LEU A 245 -10.07 -5.65 7.79
C LEU A 245 -11.05 -4.71 8.49
N LYS A 246 -11.85 -5.21 9.43
CA LYS A 246 -12.68 -4.37 10.29
C LYS A 246 -11.85 -3.37 11.09
N MET A 247 -10.78 -3.85 11.74
CA MET A 247 -9.87 -2.98 12.48
C MET A 247 -9.29 -1.87 11.59
N HIS A 248 -8.89 -2.21 10.35
CA HIS A 248 -8.42 -1.23 9.36
C HIS A 248 -9.51 -0.23 8.95
N MET A 249 -10.74 -0.68 8.69
CA MET A 249 -11.85 0.19 8.33
C MET A 249 -12.20 1.16 9.44
N ASP A 250 -12.35 0.66 10.68
CA ASP A 250 -12.65 1.48 11.86
C ASP A 250 -11.54 2.52 12.10
N PHE A 251 -10.27 2.11 11.94
CA PHE A 251 -9.13 3.02 12.05
C PHE A 251 -9.16 4.10 10.97
N SER A 252 -9.45 3.72 9.72
CA SER A 252 -9.48 4.63 8.57
C SER A 252 -10.63 5.63 8.68
N GLU A 253 -11.78 5.22 9.21
CA GLU A 253 -12.91 6.11 9.51
C GLU A 253 -12.56 7.12 10.61
N ALA A 254 -11.83 6.69 11.65
CA ALA A 254 -11.36 7.57 12.72
C ALA A 254 -10.19 8.51 12.28
N HIS A 255 -9.45 8.12 11.24
CA HIS A 255 -8.28 8.85 10.72
C HIS A 255 -8.39 9.07 9.20
N PRO A 256 -9.43 9.80 8.74
CA PRO A 256 -9.65 9.98 7.32
C PRO A 256 -8.50 10.76 6.67
N VAL A 257 -8.11 10.33 5.47
CA VAL A 257 -7.08 11.02 4.69
C VAL A 257 -7.54 12.45 4.37
N GLY A 258 -6.67 13.42 4.61
CA GLY A 258 -6.95 14.84 4.41
C GLY A 258 -5.84 15.74 4.94
N GLU A 259 -6.17 16.89 5.50
CA GLU A 259 -5.17 17.86 5.99
C GLU A 259 -4.32 17.33 7.16
N LYS A 260 -4.95 16.58 8.06
CA LYS A 260 -4.34 16.11 9.30
C LYS A 260 -3.59 14.79 9.10
N PHE A 261 -4.21 13.84 8.41
CA PHE A 261 -3.68 12.49 8.22
C PHE A 261 -3.44 12.24 6.73
N GLY A 262 -2.28 11.68 6.43
CA GLY A 262 -1.98 11.19 5.10
C GLY A 262 -2.29 9.71 4.92
N PRO A 263 -1.75 9.09 3.85
CA PRO A 263 -2.09 7.73 3.46
C PRO A 263 -1.62 6.67 4.46
N THR A 264 -2.36 5.56 4.53
CA THR A 264 -1.92 4.35 5.24
C THR A 264 -0.76 3.72 4.49
N ILE A 265 0.35 3.45 5.18
CA ILE A 265 1.49 2.74 4.58
C ILE A 265 1.22 1.25 4.70
N ILE A 266 1.32 0.53 3.59
CA ILE A 266 1.26 -0.92 3.56
C ILE A 266 2.61 -1.43 3.07
N HIS A 267 3.12 -2.49 3.67
CA HIS A 267 4.23 -3.26 3.10
C HIS A 267 4.13 -4.74 3.44
N CYS A 268 4.85 -5.54 2.66
CA CYS A 268 5.05 -6.95 2.91
C CYS A 268 6.47 -7.34 2.51
N ARG A 269 6.82 -8.61 2.75
CA ARG A 269 8.14 -9.16 2.39
C ARG A 269 8.50 -8.97 0.92
N TYR A 270 7.51 -9.03 0.03
CA TYR A 270 7.72 -9.18 -1.40
C TYR A 270 7.33 -7.95 -2.25
N GLY A 271 6.63 -6.96 -1.68
CA GLY A 271 6.16 -5.76 -2.39
C GLY A 271 5.07 -6.00 -3.45
N TYR A 272 5.06 -7.14 -4.15
CA TYR A 272 4.11 -7.39 -5.25
C TYR A 272 2.75 -7.97 -4.83
N TYR A 273 2.66 -8.72 -3.72
CA TYR A 273 1.35 -9.17 -3.19
C TYR A 273 0.48 -8.00 -2.69
N LEU A 274 1.07 -6.80 -2.55
CA LEU A 274 0.44 -5.61 -2.00
C LEU A 274 -0.54 -4.90 -2.94
N LEU A 275 -0.28 -4.96 -4.25
CA LEU A 275 -1.15 -4.38 -5.28
C LEU A 275 -2.49 -5.15 -5.38
N LEU A 276 -2.45 -6.47 -5.18
CA LEU A 276 -3.65 -7.31 -5.12
C LEU A 276 -4.42 -7.12 -3.80
N PHE A 277 -3.72 -6.77 -2.72
CA PHE A 277 -4.28 -6.59 -1.39
C PHE A 277 -5.07 -5.27 -1.24
N SER A 278 -4.48 -4.14 -1.60
CA SER A 278 -5.08 -2.82 -1.35
C SER A 278 -6.24 -2.49 -2.31
N MET A 279 -6.19 -2.97 -3.56
CA MET A 279 -7.21 -2.63 -4.56
C MET A 279 -8.44 -3.54 -4.54
N THR A 280 -8.26 -4.81 -4.21
CA THR A 280 -9.30 -5.83 -4.39
C THR A 280 -10.06 -6.12 -3.09
N VAL A 281 -9.38 -6.15 -1.94
CA VAL A 281 -9.99 -6.61 -0.69
C VAL A 281 -10.88 -5.54 -0.04
N GLN A 282 -10.43 -4.28 0.01
CA GLN A 282 -11.23 -3.21 0.62
C GLN A 282 -12.55 -2.98 -0.16
N LYS A 283 -12.50 -3.05 -1.49
CA LYS A 283 -13.69 -2.78 -2.35
C LYS A 283 -14.67 -3.93 -2.43
N ILE A 284 -14.20 -5.19 -2.41
CA ILE A 284 -15.11 -6.35 -2.30
C ILE A 284 -15.86 -6.27 -0.97
N LEU A 285 -15.20 -5.89 0.12
CA LEU A 285 -15.83 -5.89 1.46
C LEU A 285 -16.72 -4.67 1.73
N GLU A 286 -16.34 -3.46 1.32
CA GLU A 286 -17.21 -2.29 1.44
C GLU A 286 -18.50 -2.47 0.61
N SER A 287 -18.40 -3.06 -0.59
CA SER A 287 -19.56 -3.35 -1.43
C SER A 287 -20.43 -4.47 -0.85
N PHE A 288 -19.84 -5.50 -0.23
CA PHE A 288 -20.57 -6.58 0.45
C PHE A 288 -21.31 -6.08 1.70
N ILE A 289 -20.71 -5.18 2.48
CA ILE A 289 -21.30 -4.70 3.75
C ILE A 289 -22.38 -3.64 3.50
N ILE A 290 -22.20 -2.74 2.53
CA ILE A 290 -23.23 -1.76 2.14
C ILE A 290 -24.43 -2.47 1.48
N GLY A 291 -24.21 -3.57 0.75
CA GLY A 291 -25.29 -4.41 0.24
C GLY A 291 -26.13 -5.06 1.34
N LEU A 292 -25.47 -5.59 2.38
CA LEU A 292 -26.15 -6.22 3.53
C LEU A 292 -26.91 -5.23 4.42
N TYR A 293 -26.45 -3.97 4.51
CA TYR A 293 -27.13 -2.92 5.30
C TYR A 293 -28.33 -2.28 4.59
N ASN A 294 -28.42 -2.38 3.26
CA ASN A 294 -29.56 -1.87 2.48
C ASN A 294 -30.63 -2.93 2.19
N GLU A 295 -30.42 -4.18 2.62
CA GLU A 295 -31.40 -5.27 2.58
C GLU A 295 -32.06 -5.56 3.95
N GLN A 296 -31.95 -4.64 4.92
CA GLN A 296 -32.80 -4.58 6.13
C GLN A 296 -33.78 -3.40 6.05
#